data_AF-A0A0V0GLI0-F1
#
_entry.id   AF-A0A0V0GLI0-F1
#
_cell.length_a   1.000
_cell.length_b   1.000
_cell.length_c   1.000
_cell.angle_alpha   90.00
_cell.angle_beta   90.00
_cell.angle_gamma   90.00
#
_symmetry.space_group_name_H-M   'P 1'
#
loop_
_entity.id
_entity.type
_entity.pdbx_description
1 polymer ?
#
loop_
_entity_poly.entity_id
_entity_poly.type
_entity_poly.pdbx_seq_one_letter_code
_entity_poly.pdbx_strand_id
1 'polypeptide(L)'
;MVKLLSGCPALETMELYSFIGFHRLEINSLKLKTRKLKDYVQVGGNGDDLETLAPYIQNLEISGEDLECRLVDVASVVNAKLIYSFLCIKGIPSIYVKDCCHEYRQVVYTLVQDNLQKLCYATDLTIGTWFTKVM
;
A
#
# COMPACT_ATOMS: atom_id res chain seq x y z
N MET A 1 2.31 14.50 14.59
CA MET A 1 3.26 13.98 13.59
C MET A 1 4.52 13.51 14.29
N VAL A 2 4.78 12.21 14.35
CA VAL A 2 5.98 11.64 15.00
C VAL A 2 7.12 11.61 13.99
N LYS A 3 8.28 12.19 14.34
CA LYS A 3 9.48 12.19 13.47
C LYS A 3 10.31 10.94 13.73
N LEU A 4 9.94 9.81 13.12
CA LEU A 4 10.64 8.53 13.29
C LEU A 4 12.14 8.59 12.97
N LEU A 5 12.54 9.45 12.02
CA LEU A 5 13.93 9.51 11.54
C LEU A 5 14.80 10.56 12.22
N SER A 6 14.29 11.36 13.16
CA SER A 6 15.11 12.40 13.78
C SER A 6 16.28 11.84 14.60
N GLY A 7 16.19 10.60 15.06
CA GLY A 7 17.27 9.90 15.78
C GLY A 7 18.22 9.10 14.87
N CYS A 8 17.90 8.92 13.59
CA CYS A 8 18.64 8.03 12.69
C CYS A 8 18.82 8.65 11.29
N PRO A 9 19.63 9.73 11.17
CA PRO A 9 19.78 10.47 9.90
C PRO A 9 20.48 9.66 8.79
N ALA A 10 21.23 8.61 9.13
CA ALA A 10 21.91 7.73 8.19
C ALA A 10 21.09 6.51 7.75
N LEU A 11 19.82 6.41 8.15
CA LEU A 11 18.99 5.25 7.87
C LEU A 11 18.77 5.07 6.35
N GLU A 12 19.23 3.95 5.80
CA GLU A 12 19.09 3.63 4.38
C GLU A 12 17.91 2.69 4.07
N THR A 13 17.50 1.87 5.04
CA THR A 13 16.40 0.92 4.90
C THR A 13 15.46 1.01 6.11
N MET A 14 14.16 1.05 5.83
CA MET A 14 13.11 0.97 6.84
C MET A 14 12.17 -0.18 6.49
N GLU A 15 11.87 -1.00 7.50
CA GLU A 15 10.88 -2.06 7.41
C GLU A 15 9.92 -1.95 8.59
N LEU A 16 8.62 -1.90 8.29
CA LEU A 16 7.54 -2.01 9.27
C LEU A 16 6.76 -3.29 8.97
N TYR A 17 6.49 -4.06 10.01
CA TYR A 17 5.84 -5.36 9.94
C TYR A 17 4.69 -5.41 10.96
N SER A 18 3.54 -5.97 10.57
CA SER A 18 2.35 -6.11 11.43
C SER A 18 1.98 -4.80 12.13
N PHE A 19 1.92 -3.72 11.37
CA PHE A 19 1.68 -2.37 11.88
C PHE A 19 0.24 -1.93 11.61
N ILE A 20 -0.30 -1.10 12.52
CA ILE A 20 -1.70 -0.65 12.51
C ILE A 20 -1.80 0.84 12.87
N GLY A 21 -2.91 1.50 12.49
CA GLY A 21 -3.28 2.81 13.04
C GLY A 21 -2.55 4.02 12.46
N PHE A 22 -1.99 3.91 11.24
CA PHE A 22 -1.37 5.04 10.55
C PHE A 22 -2.16 5.41 9.31
N HIS A 23 -2.68 6.64 9.26
CA HIS A 23 -3.30 7.19 8.04
C HIS A 23 -2.26 7.74 7.06
N ARG A 24 -1.10 8.17 7.56
CA ARG A 24 -0.09 8.81 6.72
C ARG A 24 1.32 8.53 7.20
N LEU A 25 2.14 8.02 6.29
CA LEU A 25 3.56 7.75 6.51
C LEU A 25 4.42 8.57 5.55
N GLU A 26 4.87 9.72 6.05
CA GLU A 26 5.73 10.64 5.32
C GLU A 26 7.18 10.52 5.76
N ILE A 27 8.08 10.27 4.80
CA ILE A 27 9.53 10.28 5.03
C ILE A 27 10.23 11.08 3.93
N ASN A 28 10.84 12.18 4.34
CA ASN A 28 11.64 13.05 3.48
C ASN A 28 13.12 12.91 3.83
N SER A 29 13.67 11.70 3.71
CA SER A 29 15.10 11.44 3.90
C SER A 29 15.75 11.10 2.58
N LEU A 30 16.78 11.86 2.19
CA LEU A 30 17.61 11.57 1.01
C LEU A 30 18.49 10.33 1.18
N LYS A 31 18.67 9.85 2.43
CA LYS A 31 19.48 8.66 2.74
C LYS A 31 18.65 7.38 2.67
N LEU A 32 17.34 7.46 2.90
CA LEU A 32 16.46 6.30 2.85
C LEU A 32 16.28 5.87 1.39
N LYS A 33 16.79 4.69 1.04
CA LYS A 33 16.69 4.12 -0.31
C LYS A 33 15.58 3.08 -0.40
N THR A 34 15.32 2.36 0.69
CA THR A 34 14.40 1.23 0.69
C THR A 34 13.36 1.37 1.79
N ARG A 35 12.08 1.22 1.43
CA ARG A 35 10.96 1.14 2.37
C ARG A 35 10.17 -0.13 2.13
N LYS A 36 9.93 -0.88 3.20
CA LYS A 36 9.07 -2.07 3.21
C LYS A 36 7.98 -1.91 4.25
N LEU A 37 6.73 -1.98 3.80
CA LEU A 37 5.55 -1.94 4.63
C LEU A 37 4.84 -3.27 4.45
N LYS A 38 4.86 -4.10 5.49
CA LYS A 38 4.34 -5.47 5.41
C LYS A 38 3.28 -5.74 6.44
N ASP A 39 2.32 -6.55 6.03
CA ASP A 39 1.24 -7.07 6.85
C ASP A 39 0.52 -5.94 7.61
N TYR A 40 0.15 -4.88 6.88
CA TYR A 40 -0.73 -3.86 7.44
C TYR A 40 -2.06 -4.50 7.82
N VAL A 41 -2.52 -4.23 9.04
CA VAL A 41 -3.80 -4.72 9.54
C VAL A 41 -4.71 -3.51 9.79
N GLN A 42 -5.83 -3.46 9.09
CA GLN A 42 -6.84 -2.43 9.33
C GLN A 42 -7.65 -2.80 10.59
N VAL A 43 -7.73 -1.88 11.56
CA VAL A 43 -8.52 -2.06 12.78
C VAL A 43 -9.64 -1.03 12.80
N GLY A 44 -10.87 -1.45 12.50
CA GLY A 44 -12.06 -0.60 12.50
C GLY A 44 -12.43 -0.09 11.10
N GLY A 45 -13.68 -0.36 10.70
CA GLY A 45 -14.16 -0.20 9.32
C GLY A 45 -14.59 1.21 8.96
N ASN A 46 -13.71 2.20 9.06
CA ASN A 46 -14.03 3.54 8.60
C ASN A 46 -12.84 4.23 7.91
N GLY A 47 -12.64 3.91 6.62
CA GLY A 47 -12.12 4.85 5.61
C GLY A 47 -10.70 5.38 5.78
N ASP A 48 -9.90 4.75 6.63
CA ASP A 48 -8.59 5.25 6.97
C ASP A 48 -7.51 4.64 6.07
N ASP A 49 -7.52 5.10 4.82
CA ASP A 49 -6.52 4.77 3.80
C ASP A 49 -5.12 5.12 4.28
N LEU A 50 -4.16 4.23 4.04
CA LEU A 50 -2.75 4.52 4.31
C LEU A 50 -2.17 5.37 3.17
N GLU A 51 -1.91 6.64 3.43
CA GLU A 51 -1.15 7.51 2.51
C GLU A 51 0.36 7.31 2.69
N THR A 52 1.06 7.03 1.60
CA THR A 52 2.53 6.97 1.58
C THR A 52 3.11 8.16 0.83
N LEU A 53 4.00 8.88 1.51
CA LEU A 53 4.83 9.94 0.93
C LEU A 53 6.30 9.60 1.19
N ALA A 54 7.03 9.38 0.10
CA ALA A 54 8.45 9.06 0.12
C ALA A 54 9.08 9.48 -1.22
N PRO A 55 9.25 10.78 -1.47
CA PRO A 55 9.69 11.28 -2.77
C PRO A 55 11.07 10.79 -3.21
N TYR A 56 11.92 10.33 -2.28
CA TYR A 56 13.33 10.03 -2.54
C TYR A 56 13.72 8.55 -2.43
N ILE A 57 12.78 7.66 -2.12
CA ILE A 57 13.09 6.23 -2.03
C ILE A 57 13.19 5.63 -3.44
N GLN A 58 14.03 4.61 -3.59
CA GLN A 58 14.21 3.88 -4.85
C GLN A 58 13.47 2.55 -4.85
N ASN A 59 13.33 1.91 -3.69
CA ASN A 59 12.71 0.60 -3.54
C ASN A 59 11.52 0.70 -2.59
N LEU A 60 10.34 0.32 -3.09
CA LEU A 60 9.09 0.30 -2.35
C LEU A 60 8.49 -1.10 -2.36
N GLU A 61 8.27 -1.66 -1.17
CA GLU A 61 7.47 -2.88 -0.99
C GLU A 61 6.29 -2.57 -0.07
N ILE A 62 5.09 -2.90 -0.52
CA ILE A 62 3.86 -2.78 0.25
C ILE A 62 3.11 -4.10 0.19
N SER A 63 2.79 -4.67 1.34
CA SER A 63 1.87 -5.79 1.48
C SER A 63 0.91 -5.62 2.66
N GLY A 64 -0.30 -6.13 2.50
CA GLY A 64 -1.31 -6.10 3.56
C GLY A 64 -2.63 -6.71 3.13
N GLU A 65 -3.41 -7.11 4.12
CA GLU A 65 -4.77 -7.62 3.97
C GLU A 65 -5.77 -6.48 4.12
N ASP A 66 -6.73 -6.41 3.19
CA ASP A 66 -7.72 -5.34 3.07
C ASP A 66 -7.07 -3.94 3.12
N LEU A 67 -5.88 -3.83 2.52
CA LEU A 67 -5.08 -2.60 2.55
C LEU A 67 -5.47 -1.65 1.41
N GLU A 68 -6.09 -0.54 1.78
CA GLU A 68 -6.25 0.64 0.91
C GLU A 68 -5.08 1.60 1.12
N CYS A 69 -3.96 1.34 0.42
CA CYS A 69 -2.78 2.22 0.46
C CYS A 69 -2.71 3.11 -0.77
N ARG A 70 -2.71 4.43 -0.57
CA ARG A 70 -2.59 5.43 -1.64
C ARG A 70 -1.17 5.98 -1.70
N LEU A 71 -0.55 5.88 -2.87
CA LEU A 71 0.73 6.53 -3.16
C LEU A 71 0.46 7.99 -3.48
N VAL A 72 1.04 8.90 -2.71
CA VAL A 72 0.83 10.34 -2.91
C VAL A 72 2.00 10.95 -3.67
N ASP A 73 3.22 10.75 -3.15
CA ASP A 73 4.47 11.17 -3.79
C ASP A 73 5.55 10.11 -3.61
N VAL A 74 5.90 9.47 -4.74
CA VAL A 74 6.86 8.37 -4.85
C VAL A 74 7.69 8.50 -6.13
N ALA A 75 7.95 9.74 -6.57
CA ALA A 75 8.52 10.02 -7.87
C ALA A 75 9.90 9.40 -8.13
N SER A 76 10.67 9.05 -7.09
CA SER A 76 11.99 8.42 -7.25
C SER A 76 11.97 6.89 -7.22
N VAL A 77 10.79 6.26 -7.08
CA VAL A 77 10.70 4.79 -7.01
C VAL A 77 11.04 4.17 -8.36
N VAL A 78 12.02 3.27 -8.34
CA VAL A 78 12.48 2.50 -9.51
C VAL A 78 12.00 1.05 -9.41
N ASN A 79 12.04 0.47 -8.20
CA ASN A 79 11.58 -0.88 -7.91
C ASN A 79 10.34 -0.82 -7.01
N ALA A 80 9.21 -1.32 -7.51
CA ALA A 80 7.95 -1.33 -6.76
C ALA A 80 7.38 -2.75 -6.67
N LYS A 81 6.99 -3.15 -5.46
CA LYS A 81 6.30 -4.41 -5.20
C LYS A 81 5.04 -4.14 -4.40
N LEU A 82 3.88 -4.29 -5.03
CA LEU A 82 2.57 -4.04 -4.45
C LEU A 82 1.79 -5.36 -4.36
N ILE A 83 1.61 -5.86 -3.14
CA ILE A 83 0.91 -7.12 -2.87
C ILE A 83 -0.30 -6.81 -1.98
N TYR A 84 -1.43 -6.54 -2.62
CA TYR A 84 -2.70 -6.39 -1.91
C TYR A 84 -3.43 -7.73 -1.87
N SER A 85 -3.92 -8.14 -0.70
CA SER A 85 -4.82 -9.28 -0.53
C SER A 85 -6.14 -8.79 0.06
N PHE A 86 -7.27 -9.29 -0.45
CA PHE A 86 -8.60 -8.93 0.05
C PHE A 86 -9.41 -10.18 0.34
N LEU A 87 -10.07 -10.24 1.49
CA LEU A 87 -10.92 -11.39 1.82
C LEU A 87 -12.32 -11.18 1.27
N CYS A 88 -12.65 -11.82 0.13
CA CYS A 88 -14.07 -11.92 -0.24
C CYS A 88 -14.75 -13.05 0.52
N ILE A 89 -15.49 -12.72 1.58
CA ILE A 89 -16.33 -13.67 2.31
C ILE A 89 -17.59 -13.96 1.48
N LYS A 90 -17.55 -15.00 0.65
CA LYS A 90 -18.76 -15.57 0.03
C LYS A 90 -19.43 -16.49 1.04
N GLY A 91 -20.70 -16.23 1.38
CA GLY A 91 -21.54 -17.21 2.09
C GLY A 91 -22.14 -16.80 3.43
N ILE A 92 -22.05 -15.53 3.85
CA ILE A 92 -22.91 -15.04 4.94
C ILE A 92 -24.24 -14.60 4.30
N PRO A 93 -25.39 -15.25 4.59
CA PRO A 93 -26.69 -14.85 4.06
C PRO A 93 -27.17 -13.58 4.79
N SER A 94 -26.56 -12.45 4.45
CA SER A 94 -27.02 -11.15 4.88
C SER A 94 -27.98 -10.61 3.82
N ILE A 95 -29.25 -10.50 4.19
CA ILE A 95 -30.37 -9.90 3.44
C ILE A 95 -30.14 -8.44 2.98
N TYR A 96 -28.97 -7.86 3.24
CA TYR A 96 -28.59 -6.49 2.89
C TYR A 96 -27.25 -6.36 2.14
N VAL A 97 -26.53 -7.45 1.90
CA VAL A 97 -25.18 -7.37 1.32
C VAL A 97 -25.24 -7.68 -0.17
N LYS A 98 -25.34 -6.60 -0.95
CA LYS A 98 -25.02 -6.54 -2.37
C LYS A 98 -23.62 -7.16 -2.58
N ASP A 99 -23.45 -7.95 -3.64
CA ASP A 99 -22.24 -8.73 -3.96
C ASP A 99 -20.92 -8.04 -3.54
N CYS A 100 -20.45 -8.28 -2.29
CA CYS A 100 -19.27 -7.62 -1.73
C CYS A 100 -18.07 -7.78 -2.64
N CYS A 101 -17.93 -8.94 -3.29
CA CYS A 101 -16.81 -9.19 -4.19
C CYS A 101 -16.77 -8.18 -5.36
N HIS A 102 -17.91 -7.68 -5.83
CA HIS A 102 -17.95 -6.74 -6.95
C HIS A 102 -17.50 -5.34 -6.55
N GLU A 103 -18.01 -4.83 -5.43
CA GLU A 103 -17.65 -3.49 -4.92
C GLU A 103 -16.17 -3.45 -4.50
N TYR A 104 -15.71 -4.45 -3.75
CA TYR A 104 -14.28 -4.57 -3.39
C TYR A 104 -13.40 -4.62 -4.64
N ARG A 105 -13.78 -5.40 -5.66
CA ARG A 105 -13.00 -5.47 -6.90
C ARG A 105 -12.86 -4.12 -7.59
N GLN A 106 -13.90 -3.29 -7.60
CA GLN A 106 -13.82 -1.95 -8.18
C GLN A 106 -12.90 -1.01 -7.38
N VAL A 107 -12.97 -1.05 -6.04
CA VAL A 107 -12.06 -0.29 -5.16
C VAL A 107 -10.62 -0.67 -5.44
N VAL A 108 -10.33 -1.98 -5.50
CA VAL A 108 -8.98 -2.48 -5.79
C VAL A 108 -8.49 -2.04 -7.16
N TYR A 109 -9.31 -2.14 -8.20
CA TYR A 109 -8.92 -1.67 -9.53
C TYR A 109 -8.60 -0.17 -9.53
N THR A 110 -9.45 0.64 -8.92
CA THR A 110 -9.25 2.10 -8.82
C THR A 110 -7.97 2.41 -8.06
N LEU A 111 -7.76 1.80 -6.90
CA LEU A 111 -6.57 1.99 -6.07
C LEU A 111 -5.28 1.64 -6.82
N VAL A 112 -5.29 0.50 -7.53
CA VAL A 112 -4.13 0.06 -8.30
C VAL A 112 -3.89 0.99 -9.47
N GLN A 113 -4.92 1.41 -10.20
CA GLN A 113 -4.77 2.38 -11.28
C GLN A 113 -4.17 3.70 -10.79
N ASP A 114 -4.70 4.24 -9.69
CA ASP A 114 -4.19 5.46 -9.06
C ASP A 114 -2.72 5.31 -8.66
N ASN A 115 -2.36 4.21 -8.00
CA ASN A 115 -0.99 3.96 -7.57
C ASN A 115 -0.02 3.76 -8.74
N LEU A 116 -0.45 3.10 -9.82
CA LEU A 116 0.36 2.92 -11.01
C LEU A 116 0.66 4.25 -11.70
N GLN A 117 -0.28 5.18 -11.73
CA GLN A 117 -0.04 6.53 -12.27
C GLN A 117 1.04 7.29 -11.49
N LYS A 118 1.23 6.97 -10.21
CA LYS A 118 2.25 7.59 -9.34
C LYS A 118 3.62 6.93 -9.48
N LEU A 119 3.67 5.69 -9.92
CA LEU A 119 4.90 4.92 -10.18
C LEU A 119 5.41 5.12 -11.61
N CYS A 120 5.39 6.36 -12.11
CA CYS A 120 5.68 6.67 -13.52
C CYS A 120 7.14 6.41 -13.94
N TYR A 121 8.07 6.28 -13.00
CA TYR A 121 9.49 5.99 -13.25
C TYR A 121 9.92 4.59 -12.83
N ALA A 122 9.00 3.75 -12.35
CA ALA A 122 9.33 2.40 -11.94
C ALA A 122 9.70 1.55 -13.18
N THR A 123 10.89 0.97 -13.19
CA THR A 123 11.35 0.04 -14.24
C THR A 123 10.98 -1.40 -13.92
N ASP A 124 10.90 -1.71 -12.63
CA ASP A 124 10.63 -3.04 -12.11
C ASP A 124 9.40 -2.98 -11.22
N LEU A 125 8.30 -3.55 -11.71
CA LEU A 125 7.03 -3.55 -11.02
C LEU A 125 6.54 -4.98 -10.84
N THR A 126 6.36 -5.38 -9.58
CA THR A 126 5.69 -6.61 -9.20
C THR A 126 4.35 -6.28 -8.60
N ILE A 127 3.27 -6.82 -9.18
CA ILE A 127 1.93 -6.74 -8.61
C ILE A 127 1.52 -8.16 -8.18
N GLY A 128 0.87 -8.28 -7.03
CA GLY A 128 0.38 -9.57 -6.49
C GLY A 128 -0.51 -10.36 -7.47
N THR A 129 -0.77 -11.62 -7.13
CA THR A 129 -1.45 -12.60 -8.00
C THR A 129 -2.94 -12.36 -8.23
N TRP A 130 -3.54 -11.33 -7.63
CA TRP A 130 -4.97 -11.05 -7.74
C TRP A 130 -5.37 -10.36 -9.05
N PHE A 131 -4.41 -9.84 -9.82
CA PHE A 131 -4.68 -9.15 -11.08
C PHE A 131 -4.66 -10.07 -12.31
N THR A 132 -4.32 -11.35 -12.15
CA THR A 132 -4.39 -12.31 -13.25
C THR A 132 -5.83 -12.75 -13.44
N LYS A 133 -6.51 -12.11 -14.40
CA LYS A 133 -7.69 -12.70 -15.01
C LYS A 133 -7.19 -13.92 -15.80
N VAL A 134 -7.40 -15.13 -15.29
CA VAL A 134 -7.30 -16.33 -16.12
C VAL A 134 -8.40 -16.19 -17.17
N MET A 135 -7.97 -16.05 -18.42
CA MET A 135 -8.83 -15.88 -19.60
C MET A 135 -9.56 -17.17 -19.93
#